data_AF-A0A7V3I5P0-F1
#
_entry.id   AF-A0A7V3I5P0-F1
#
_cell.length_a   1.000
_cell.length_b   1.000
_cell.length_c   1.000
_cell.angle_alpha   90.00
_cell.angle_beta   90.00
_cell.angle_gamma   90.00
#
_symmetry.space_group_name_H-M   'P 1'
#
loop_
_entity.id
_entity.type
_entity.pdbx_description
1 polymer ?
#
loop_
_entity_poly.entity_id
_entity_poly.type
_entity_poly.pdbx_seq_one_letter_code
_entity_poly.pdbx_strand_id
1 'polypeptide(L)' 'MNRGGFSWKRLLGISAVKSRVARQVGIPLTRSGRQRKFGAAMGCVTLVVALGLAMLAVATFVLR' A
#
# COMPACT_ATOMS: atom_id res chain seq x y z
N MET A 1 -11.53 -6.94 -5.15
CA MET A 1 -12.41 -6.13 -6.03
C MET A 1 -13.39 -5.33 -5.19
N ASN A 2 -13.41 -3.99 -5.30
CA ASN A 2 -14.51 -3.18 -4.75
C ASN A 2 -15.75 -3.41 -5.63
N ARG A 3 -16.78 -4.08 -5.12
CA ARG A 3 -18.10 -4.10 -5.76
C ARG A 3 -18.66 -2.69 -5.62
N GLY A 4 -18.77 -1.95 -6.72
CA GLY A 4 -19.17 -0.54 -6.77
C GLY A 4 -20.62 -0.29 -6.34
N GLY A 5 -20.96 -0.60 -5.09
CA GLY A 5 -22.27 -0.33 -4.51
C GLY A 5 -22.48 1.14 -4.23
N PHE A 6 -23.70 1.62 -4.46
CA PHE A 6 -24.12 2.97 -4.14
C PHE A 6 -23.90 3.26 -2.64
N SER A 7 -23.29 4.40 -2.33
CA SER A 7 -23.03 4.80 -0.95
C SER A 7 -23.54 6.21 -0.73
N TRP A 8 -24.49 6.35 0.19
CA TRP A 8 -25.00 7.64 0.67
C TRP A 8 -23.89 8.57 1.15
N LYS A 9 -22.80 8.02 1.71
CA LYS A 9 -21.63 8.81 2.16
C LYS A 9 -20.81 9.40 1.01
N ARG A 10 -20.96 8.86 -0.21
CA ARG A 10 -20.34 9.38 -1.44
C ARG A 10 -21.24 10.44 -2.09
N LEU A 11 -22.56 10.21 -2.08
CA LEU A 11 -23.56 11.16 -2.56
C LEU A 11 -23.58 12.45 -1.71
N LEU A 12 -23.53 12.31 -0.37
CA LEU A 12 -23.45 13.43 0.59
C LEU A 12 -22.10 14.15 0.57
N GLY A 13 -21.16 13.82 -0.32
CA GLY A 13 -19.91 14.56 -0.49
C GLY A 13 -18.84 14.36 0.60
N ILE A 14 -19.13 13.65 1.68
CA ILE A 14 -18.19 13.40 2.81
C ILE A 14 -16.87 12.80 2.32
N SER A 15 -16.94 11.92 1.31
CA SER A 15 -15.75 11.32 0.69
C SER A 15 -14.90 12.33 -0.10
N ALA A 16 -15.55 13.29 -0.76
CA ALA A 16 -14.88 14.32 -1.55
C ALA A 16 -14.13 15.31 -0.65
N VAL A 17 -14.75 15.72 0.48
CA VAL A 17 -14.14 16.61 1.48
C VAL A 17 -12.85 15.99 2.04
N LYS A 18 -12.91 14.74 2.49
CA LYS A 18 -11.70 14.03 2.98
C LYS A 18 -10.59 13.98 1.94
N SER A 19 -10.94 13.80 0.66
CA SER A 19 -9.95 13.79 -0.42
C SER A 19 -9.34 15.17 -0.66
N ARG A 20 -10.13 16.25 -0.53
CA ARG A 20 -9.67 17.63 -0.75
C ARG A 20 -8.72 18.07 0.36
N VAL A 21 -9.07 17.79 1.62
CA VAL A 21 -8.19 18.06 2.77
C VAL A 21 -6.89 17.24 2.68
N ALA A 22 -6.97 15.96 2.30
CA ALA A 22 -5.77 15.14 2.12
C ALA A 22 -4.83 15.66 1.01
N ARG A 23 -5.36 16.30 -0.04
CA ARG A 23 -4.55 16.93 -1.10
C ARG A 23 -3.92 18.25 -0.63
N GLN A 24 -4.63 19.03 0.18
CA GLN A 24 -4.11 20.27 0.74
C GLN A 24 -3.01 20.02 1.78
N VAL A 25 -3.19 19.02 2.64
CA VAL A 25 -2.21 18.68 3.70
C VAL A 25 -1.08 17.78 3.17
N GLY A 26 -1.25 17.15 2.00
CA GLY A 26 -0.26 16.23 1.42
C GLY A 26 -0.14 14.87 2.13
N ILE A 27 -0.91 14.66 3.20
CA ILE A 27 -0.91 13.44 4.02
C ILE A 27 -2.21 12.66 3.79
N PRO A 28 -2.15 11.38 3.37
CA PRO A 28 -3.33 10.56 3.21
C PRO A 28 -4.00 10.31 4.57
N LEU A 29 -5.18 10.91 4.76
CA LEU A 29 -5.98 10.79 5.98
C LEU A 29 -6.73 9.45 6.09
N THR A 30 -6.76 8.67 5.01
CA THR A 30 -7.47 7.39 4.98
C THR A 30 -6.51 6.22 5.18
N ARG A 31 -6.96 5.18 5.88
CA ARG A 31 -6.21 3.93 6.05
C ARG A 31 -5.77 3.35 4.70
N SER A 32 -6.68 3.34 3.74
CA SER A 32 -6.44 2.85 2.37
C SER A 32 -5.41 3.70 1.62
N GLY A 33 -5.44 5.03 1.79
CA GLY A 33 -4.44 5.93 1.20
C GLY A 33 -3.05 5.72 1.78
N ARG A 34 -2.95 5.53 3.10
CA ARG A 34 -1.68 5.17 3.75
C ARG A 34 -1.14 3.85 3.24
N GLN A 35 -1.97 2.80 3.19
CA GLN A 35 -1.54 1.49 2.70
C GLN A 35 -1.06 1.53 1.24
N ARG A 36 -1.64 2.37 0.38
CA ARG A 36 -1.12 2.57 -0.98
C ARG A 36 0.23 3.28 -1.01
N LYS A 37 0.42 4.32 -0.18
CA LYS A 37 1.69 5.05 -0.10
C LYS A 37 2.82 4.17 0.46
N PHE A 38 2.56 3.46 1.55
CA PHE A 38 3.53 2.54 2.15
C PHE A 38 3.73 1.27 1.30
N GLY A 39 2.67 0.73 0.70
CA GLY A 39 2.77 -0.43 -0.18
C GLY A 39 3.59 -0.13 -1.43
N ALA A 40 3.43 1.06 -2.04
CA ALA A 40 4.27 1.50 -3.15
C ALA A 40 5.75 1.64 -2.75
N ALA A 41 6.03 2.11 -1.53
CA ALA A 41 7.40 2.23 -1.02
C ALA A 41 8.02 0.87 -0.65
N MET A 42 7.23 -0.05 -0.08
CA MET A 42 7.72 -1.33 0.42
C MET A 42 7.87 -2.41 -0.67
N GLY A 43 7.16 -2.29 -1.80
CA GLY A 43 7.13 -3.32 -2.84
C GLY A 43 8.52 -3.78 -3.31
N CYS A 44 9.45 -2.84 -3.55
CA CYS A 44 10.81 -3.16 -3.98
C CYS A 44 11.64 -3.84 -2.88
N VAL A 45 11.51 -3.40 -1.63
CA VAL A 45 12.26 -3.97 -0.50
C VAL A 45 11.88 -5.42 -0.26
N THR A 46 10.59 -5.76 -0.33
CA THR A 46 10.12 -7.14 -0.19
C THR A 46 10.76 -8.09 -1.20
N LEU A 47 10.93 -7.68 -2.46
CA LEU A 47 11.56 -8.51 -3.49
C LEU A 47 13.06 -8.68 -3.26
N VAL A 48 13.76 -7.61 -2.88
CA VAL A 48 15.20 -7.65 -2.59
C VAL A 48 15.50 -8.55 -1.40
N VAL A 49 14.72 -8.43 -0.32
CA VAL A 49 14.88 -9.28 0.87
C VAL A 49 14.57 -10.75 0.55
N ALA A 50 13.50 -11.02 -0.21
CA ALA A 50 13.16 -12.39 -0.62
C ALA A 50 14.26 -13.03 -1.47
N LEU A 51 14.80 -12.32 -2.46
CA LEU A 51 15.90 -12.81 -3.29
C LEU A 51 17.19 -13.00 -2.48
N GLY A 52 17.51 -12.09 -1.56
CA GLY A 52 18.68 -12.21 -0.69
C GLY A 52 18.62 -13.43 0.22
N LEU A 53 17.46 -13.68 0.85
CA LEU A 53 17.24 -14.87 1.67
C LEU A 53 17.28 -16.16 0.83
N ALA A 54 16.74 -16.15 -0.39
CA ALA A 54 16.83 -17.28 -1.30
C ALA A 54 18.28 -17.60 -1.69
N MET A 55 19.07 -16.57 -2.02
CA MET A 55 20.51 -16.73 -2.35
C MET A 55 21.31 -17.28 -1.16
N LEU A 56 21.05 -16.80 0.05
CA LEU A 56 21.67 -17.33 1.27
C LEU A 56 21.30 -18.78 1.52
N ALA A 57 20.03 -19.15 1.36
CA ALA A 57 19.58 -20.53 1.52
C ALA A 57 20.28 -21.47 0.51
N VAL A 58 20.39 -21.06 -0.76
CA VAL A 58 21.11 -21.81 -1.79
C VAL A 58 22.58 -21.96 -1.44
N ALA A 59 23.24 -20.88 -1.00
CA ALA A 59 24.63 -20.94 -0.57
C ALA A 59 24.82 -21.93 0.59
N THR A 60 23.98 -21.88 1.62
CA THR A 60 24.06 -22.81 2.75
C THR A 60 23.78 -24.27 2.36
N PHE A 61 22.98 -24.51 1.33
CA PHE A 61 22.72 -25.85 0.80
C PHE A 61 23.90 -26.40 -0.01
N VAL A 62 24.57 -25.55 -0.79
CA VAL A 62 25.77 -25.95 -1.58
C VAL A 62 27.00 -26.15 -0.70
N LEU A 63 27.12 -25.38 0.40
CA LEU A 63 28.22 -25.52 1.37
C LEU A 63 28.02 -26.66 2.39
N ARG A 64 26.89 -27.37 2.34
CA ARG A 64 26.56 -28.49 3.22
C ARG A 64 26.69 -29.82 2.47
#